data_AF-A0AAE9L8C8-F1
#
_entry.id   AF-A0AAE9L8C8-F1
#
_cell.length_a   1.000
_cell.length_b   1.000
_cell.length_c   1.000
_cell.angle_alpha   90.00
_cell.angle_beta   90.00
_cell.angle_gamma   90.00
#
_symmetry.space_group_name_H-M   'P 1'
#
loop_
_entity.id
_entity.type
_entity.pdbx_description
1 polymer ?
#
loop_
_entity_poly.entity_id
_entity_poly.type
_entity_poly.pdbx_seq_one_letter_code
_entity_poly.pdbx_strand_id
1 'polypeptide(L)'
;MAQSFAYLDNVGILHLHPLESEAAKHGKYAATNLGYDESGFPVIEGEGTVYYSDQDKAYIKGNEHNGQLIATPSILKQLITELK
;
A
#
# COMPACT_ATOMS: atom_id res chain seq x y z
N MET A 1 17.90 2.16 7.44
CA MET A 1 16.44 1.99 7.30
C MET A 1 16.14 2.27 5.85
N ALA A 2 15.67 1.27 5.09
CA ALA A 2 15.32 1.50 3.69
C ALA A 2 14.02 2.30 3.67
N GLN A 3 14.06 3.50 3.09
CA GLN A 3 12.90 4.35 2.92
C GLN A 3 12.12 3.82 1.71
N SER A 4 10.83 3.58 1.89
CA SER A 4 9.92 3.15 0.83
C SER A 4 9.06 4.35 0.41
N PHE A 5 8.56 4.34 -0.81
CA PHE A 5 7.64 5.35 -1.31
C PHE A 5 6.30 4.70 -1.60
N ALA A 6 5.28 5.14 -0.87
CA ALA A 6 3.90 4.74 -1.07
C ALA A 6 3.28 5.51 -2.24
N TYR A 7 2.50 4.83 -3.06
CA TYR A 7 1.74 5.43 -4.14
C TYR A 7 0.46 4.62 -4.39
N LEU A 8 -0.51 5.25 -5.05
CA LEU A 8 -1.71 4.59 -5.52
C LEU A 8 -1.54 4.23 -6.99
N ASP A 9 -1.82 2.97 -7.34
CA ASP A 9 -1.95 2.61 -8.75
C ASP A 9 -3.27 3.16 -9.33
N ASN A 10 -3.41 3.10 -10.65
CA ASN A 10 -4.58 3.58 -11.41
C ASN A 10 -5.91 3.00 -10.94
N VAL A 11 -5.91 1.83 -10.31
CA VAL A 11 -7.10 1.18 -9.74
C VAL A 11 -7.33 1.51 -8.25
N GLY A 12 -6.56 2.44 -7.68
CA GLY A 12 -6.71 2.88 -6.29
C GLY A 12 -6.16 1.90 -5.25
N ILE A 13 -5.24 1.02 -5.65
CA ILE A 13 -4.56 0.07 -4.76
C ILE A 13 -3.24 0.69 -4.26
N LEU A 14 -2.95 0.53 -2.97
CA LEU A 14 -1.71 1.00 -2.36
C LEU A 14 -0.54 0.07 -2.63
N HIS A 15 0.52 0.64 -3.20
CA HIS A 15 1.79 -0.03 -3.43
C HIS A 15 2.93 0.76 -2.80
N LEU A 16 4.02 0.05 -2.49
CA LEU A 16 5.28 0.61 -2.01
C LEU A 16 6.39 0.30 -3.02
N HIS A 17 7.30 1.25 -3.23
CA HIS A 17 8.47 1.06 -4.07
C HIS A 17 9.72 1.68 -3.42
N PRO A 18 10.91 1.06 -3.53
CA PRO A 18 12.13 1.62 -2.96
C PRO A 18 12.66 2.84 -3.74
N LEU A 19 12.30 2.96 -5.02
CA LEU A 19 12.69 4.08 -5.88
C LEU A 19 11.57 5.12 -5.97
N GLU A 20 11.88 6.36 -5.59
CA GLU A 20 10.98 7.51 -5.70
C GLU A 20 10.50 7.73 -7.15
N SER A 21 11.43 7.64 -8.11
CA SER A 21 11.14 7.86 -9.53
C SER A 21 10.10 6.90 -10.10
N GLU A 22 10.00 5.68 -9.57
CA GLU A 22 8.96 4.73 -9.99
C GLU A 22 7.62 5.10 -9.35
N ALA A 23 7.59 5.40 -8.05
CA ALA A 23 6.37 5.85 -7.37
C ALA A 23 5.78 7.13 -8.00
N ALA A 24 6.64 8.06 -8.41
CA ALA A 24 6.25 9.30 -9.09
C ALA A 24 5.56 9.08 -10.44
N LYS A 25 5.77 7.95 -11.12
CA LYS A 25 5.08 7.62 -12.38
C LYS A 25 3.58 7.41 -12.18
N HIS A 26 3.17 7.02 -10.98
CA HIS A 26 1.78 6.78 -10.62
C HIS A 26 1.09 8.03 -10.05
N GLY A 27 1.76 9.19 -10.09
CA GLY A 27 1.19 10.47 -9.67
C GLY A 27 1.67 10.90 -8.29
N LYS A 28 0.74 11.03 -7.34
CA LYS A 28 1.06 11.38 -5.95
C LYS A 28 1.75 10.21 -5.25
N TYR A 29 2.81 10.52 -4.51
CA TYR A 29 3.53 9.56 -3.70
C TYR A 29 3.87 10.17 -2.33
N ALA A 30 4.11 9.31 -1.34
CA ALA A 30 4.45 9.70 0.03
C ALA A 30 5.59 8.80 0.55
N ALA A 31 6.57 9.40 1.22
CA ALA A 31 7.63 8.63 1.87
C ALA A 31 7.07 7.88 3.08
N THR A 32 7.45 6.60 3.23
CA THR A 32 7.02 5.76 4.35
C THR A 32 8.14 4.84 4.82
N ASN A 33 8.04 4.42 6.07
CA ASN A 33 8.93 3.42 6.68
C ASN A 33 8.29 2.02 6.71
N LEU A 34 7.16 1.83 6.02
CA LEU A 34 6.54 0.52 5.88
C LEU A 34 7.44 -0.40 5.04
N GLY A 35 7.58 -1.63 5.53
CA GLY A 35 8.11 -2.73 4.73
C GLY A 35 7.12 -3.14 3.66
N TYR A 36 7.62 -3.77 2.60
CA TYR A 36 6.81 -4.33 1.53
C TYR A 36 7.28 -5.74 1.18
N ASP A 37 6.38 -6.52 0.57
CA ASP A 37 6.69 -7.85 0.07
C ASP A 37 7.33 -7.79 -1.32
N GLU A 38 7.71 -8.94 -1.89
CA GLU A 38 8.31 -9.00 -3.23
C GLU A 38 7.39 -8.48 -4.35
N SER A 39 6.09 -8.34 -4.07
CA SER A 39 5.09 -7.81 -5.00
C SER A 39 4.88 -6.29 -4.85
N GLY A 40 5.55 -5.65 -3.89
CA GLY A 40 5.42 -4.22 -3.63
C GLY A 40 4.18 -3.85 -2.79
N PHE A 41 3.56 -4.81 -2.09
CA PHE A 41 2.47 -4.53 -1.17
C PHE A 41 2.99 -4.25 0.23
N PRO A 42 2.39 -3.28 0.98
CA PRO A 42 2.78 -3.01 2.35
C PRO A 42 2.64 -4.26 3.22
N VAL A 43 3.66 -4.55 4.03
CA VAL A 43 3.65 -5.65 4.99
C VAL A 43 3.11 -5.14 6.31
N ILE A 44 1.98 -5.68 6.73
CA ILE A 44 1.34 -5.39 8.01
C ILE A 44 1.36 -6.66 8.84
N GLU A 45 1.88 -6.57 10.07
CA GLU A 45 2.00 -7.72 10.99
C GLU A 45 2.75 -8.94 10.39
N GLY A 46 3.63 -8.71 9.41
CA GLY A 46 4.40 -9.76 8.74
C GLY A 46 3.73 -10.34 7.50
N GLU A 47 2.55 -9.85 7.11
CA GLU A 47 1.83 -10.31 5.91
C GLU A 47 1.69 -9.20 4.87
N GLY A 48 1.93 -9.53 3.59
CA GLY A 48 1.66 -8.65 2.47
C GLY A 48 0.18 -8.29 2.42
N THR A 49 -0.11 -6.99 2.43
CA THR A 49 -1.47 -6.45 2.57
C THR A 49 -1.87 -5.64 1.34
N VAL A 50 -2.91 -6.09 0.65
CA VAL A 50 -3.52 -5.37 -0.48
C VAL A 50 -4.58 -4.42 0.08
N TYR A 51 -4.34 -3.11 -0.04
CA TYR A 51 -5.29 -2.10 0.42
C TYR A 51 -5.94 -1.36 -0.75
N TYR A 52 -7.27 -1.35 -0.76
CA TYR A 52 -8.11 -0.68 -1.74
C TYR A 52 -8.63 0.63 -1.17
N SER A 53 -8.09 1.75 -1.65
CA SER A 53 -8.36 3.10 -1.14
C SER A 53 -9.79 3.58 -1.33
N ASP A 54 -10.47 3.11 -2.36
CA ASP A 54 -11.84 3.52 -2.67
C ASP A 54 -12.88 2.70 -1.90
N GLN A 55 -12.50 1.50 -1.46
CA GLN A 55 -13.37 0.65 -0.65
C GLN A 55 -13.07 0.74 0.85
N ASP A 56 -11.96 1.38 1.23
CA ASP A 56 -11.39 1.35 2.59
C ASP A 56 -11.21 -0.08 3.14
N LYS A 57 -10.78 -1.02 2.28
CA LYS A 57 -10.60 -2.44 2.64
C LYS A 57 -9.17 -2.90 2.47
N ALA A 58 -8.68 -3.62 3.47
CA ALA A 58 -7.37 -4.28 3.46
C ALA A 58 -7.54 -5.80 3.42
N TYR A 59 -6.77 -6.47 2.59
CA TYR A 59 -6.76 -7.93 2.45
C TYR A 59 -5.35 -8.45 2.66
N ILE A 60 -5.21 -9.56 3.38
CA ILE A 60 -3.96 -10.32 3.50
C ILE A 60 -4.10 -11.67 2.81
N LYS A 61 -2.96 -12.32 2.52
CA LYS A 61 -2.93 -13.66 1.87
C LYS A 61 -3.69 -13.72 0.54
N GLY A 62 -3.81 -12.60 -0.16
CA GLY A 62 -4.57 -12.48 -1.40
C GLY A 62 -5.16 -11.09 -1.58
N ASN A 63 -6.17 -10.99 -2.45
CA ASN A 63 -6.86 -9.76 -2.80
C ASN A 63 -8.37 -9.84 -2.48
N GLU A 64 -9.19 -8.95 -3.04
CA GLU A 64 -10.64 -8.95 -2.78
C GLU A 64 -11.37 -10.25 -3.14
N HIS A 65 -10.80 -11.09 -4.01
CA HIS A 65 -11.42 -12.33 -4.49
C HIS A 65 -11.03 -13.58 -3.69
N ASN A 66 -9.79 -13.64 -3.20
CA ASN A 66 -9.23 -14.85 -2.58
C ASN A 66 -8.50 -14.59 -1.26
N GLY A 67 -8.37 -13.33 -0.85
CA GLY A 67 -7.70 -12.91 0.36
C GLY A 67 -8.62 -12.86 1.57
N GLN A 68 -8.01 -12.69 2.72
CA GLN A 68 -8.70 -12.52 3.99
C GLN A 68 -8.84 -11.02 4.30
N LEU A 69 -10.07 -10.55 4.39
CA LEU A 69 -10.37 -9.18 4.82
C LEU A 69 -9.87 -8.97 6.26
N ILE A 70 -9.14 -7.89 6.47
CA ILE A 70 -8.69 -7.44 7.79
C ILE A 70 -9.20 -6.02 8.07
N ALA A 71 -9.13 -5.62 9.33
CA ALA A 71 -9.37 -4.24 9.70
C ALA A 71 -8.28 -3.36 9.06
N THR A 72 -8.69 -2.31 8.35
CA THR A 72 -7.75 -1.39 7.72
C THR A 72 -6.88 -0.70 8.78
N PRO A 73 -5.55 -0.93 8.78
CA PRO A 73 -4.66 -0.28 9.72
C PRO A 73 -4.67 1.24 9.55
N SER A 74 -4.67 1.98 10.67
CA SER A 74 -4.70 3.45 10.65
C SER A 74 -3.56 4.07 9.85
N ILE A 75 -2.38 3.43 9.83
CA ILE A 75 -1.22 3.88 9.06
C ILE A 75 -1.49 3.89 7.55
N LEU A 76 -2.25 2.90 7.04
CA LEU A 76 -2.64 2.87 5.62
C LEU A 76 -3.64 3.99 5.33
N LYS A 77 -4.62 4.22 6.23
CA LYS A 77 -5.58 5.33 6.06
C LYS A 77 -4.91 6.70 6.02
N GLN A 78 -3.91 6.91 6.87
CA GLN A 78 -3.13 8.15 6.90
C GLN A 78 -2.38 8.34 5.59
N LEU A 79 -1.62 7.34 5.12
CA LEU A 79 -0.92 7.40 3.84
C LEU A 79 -1.87 7.74 2.69
N ILE A 80 -3.06 7.14 2.70
CA ILE A 80 -4.02 7.30 1.61
C ILE A 80 -4.64 8.69 1.62
N THR A 81 -4.77 9.29 2.80
CA THR A 81 -5.17 10.70 2.93
C THR A 81 -4.10 11.63 2.37
N GLU A 82 -2.81 11.28 2.47
CA GLU A 82 -1.70 12.03 1.86
C GLU A 82 -1.60 11.82 0.34
N LEU A 83 -2.02 10.65 -0.15
CA LEU A 83 -1.94 10.27 -1.56
C LEU A 83 -3.15 10.72 -2.41
N LYS A 84 -4.29 11.03 -1.79
CA LYS A 84 -5.46 11.63 -2.47
C LYS A 84 -5.29 13.14 -2.65
#